data_AF-A0AAN6P3V4-F1
#
_entry.id   AF-A0AAN6P3V4-F1
#
_cell.length_a   1.000
_cell.length_b   1.000
_cell.length_c   1.000
_cell.angle_alpha   90.00
_cell.angle_beta   90.00
_cell.angle_gamma   90.00
#
_symmetry.space_group_name_H-M   'P 1'
#
loop_
_entity.id
_entity.type
_entity.pdbx_description
1 polymer ?
#
loop_
_entity_poly.entity_id
_entity_poly.type
_entity_poly.pdbx_seq_one_letter_code
_entity_poly.pdbx_strand_id
1 'polypeptide(L)' 'EPPIVHWDIKPSNILVQHRHSDDIHVKLGDFGLSREGPDPTTICGSWRYLAPEVYNEKDRKVAHYDKRSYTLAVDI' A
#
# COMPACT_ATOMS: atom_id res chain seq x y z
N GLU A 1 -3.32 19.26 2.09
CA GLU A 1 -4.10 18.05 2.42
C GLU A 1 -3.12 16.90 2.66
N PRO A 2 -3.40 15.98 3.59
CA PRO A 2 -2.54 14.81 3.81
C PRO A 2 -2.59 13.86 2.60
N PRO A 3 -1.49 13.18 2.26
CA PRO A 3 -1.47 12.19 1.19
C PRO A 3 -2.28 10.94 1.55
N ILE A 4 -2.92 10.33 0.54
CA ILE A 4 -3.65 9.05 0.65
C ILE A 4 -2.72 7.91 0.26
N VAL A 5 -2.70 6.87 1.09
CA VAL A 5 -2.01 5.59 0.82
C VAL A 5 -3.05 4.53 0.46
N HIS A 6 -2.79 3.72 -0.57
CA HIS A 6 -3.69 2.67 -1.07
C HIS A 6 -3.62 1.38 -0.24
N TRP A 7 -2.44 0.98 0.24
CA TRP A 7 -2.20 -0.22 1.07
C TRP A 7 -2.42 -1.59 0.41
N ASP A 8 -2.84 -1.63 -0.85
CA ASP A 8 -3.17 -2.89 -1.54
C ASP A 8 -3.00 -2.77 -3.05
N ILE A 9 -1.90 -2.13 -3.47
CA ILE A 9 -1.53 -2.06 -4.88
C ILE A 9 -1.15 -3.45 -5.35
N LYS A 10 -1.97 -4.00 -6.26
CA LYS A 10 -1.78 -5.31 -6.87
C LYS A 10 -2.43 -5.33 -8.25
N PRO A 11 -2.06 -6.27 -9.15
CA PRO A 11 -2.59 -6.31 -10.50
C PRO A 11 -4.12 -6.36 -10.58
N SER A 12 -4.80 -7.03 -9.65
CA SER A 12 -6.27 -7.10 -9.64
C SER A 12 -6.94 -5.75 -9.33
N ASN A 13 -6.20 -4.80 -8.75
CA ASN A 13 -6.68 -3.46 -8.40
C ASN A 13 -6.25 -2.40 -9.43
N ILE A 14 -5.56 -2.81 -10.50
CA ILE A 14 -5.20 -1.96 -11.64
C ILE A 14 -6.17 -2.25 -12.78
N LEU A 15 -7.19 -1.41 -12.93
CA LEU A 15 -8.24 -1.57 -13.94
C LEU A 15 -7.80 -0.93 -15.25
N VAL A 16 -7.95 -1.65 -16.36
CA VAL A 16 -7.66 -1.13 -17.70
C VAL A 16 -8.91 -0.45 -18.25
N GLN A 17 -8.84 0.86 -18.51
CA GLN A 17 -9.93 1.59 -19.15
C GLN A 17 -9.90 1.40 -20.68
N HIS A 18 -8.72 1.53 -21.28
CA HIS A 18 -8.49 1.26 -22.70
C HIS A 18 -7.02 0.90 -22.95
N ARG A 19 -6.81 0.24 -24.09
CA ARG A 19 -5.50 -0.21 -24.56
C ARG A 19 -5.42 -0.02 -26.07
N HIS A 20 -4.47 0.78 -26.52
CA HIS A 20 -4.13 0.93 -27.93
C HIS A 20 -2.72 0.38 -28.18
N SER A 21 -2.22 0.53 -29.41
CA SER A 21 -0.88 0.09 -29.80
C SER A 21 0.23 0.77 -29.00
N ASP A 22 0.07 2.07 -28.72
CA ASP A 22 1.12 2.93 -28.19
C ASP A 22 0.89 3.32 -26.73
N ASP A 23 -0.27 3.02 -26.16
CA ASP A 23 -0.62 3.37 -24.79
C ASP A 23 -1.61 2.41 -24.12
N ILE A 24 -1.57 2.43 -22.78
CA ILE A 24 -2.53 1.76 -21.92
C ILE A 24 -2.98 2.77 -20.88
N HIS A 25 -4.29 3.00 -20.79
CA HIS A 25 -4.85 3.85 -19.76
C HIS A 25 -5.41 2.99 -18.63
N VAL A 26 -4.84 3.16 -17.43
CA VAL A 26 -5.22 2.41 -16.24
C VAL A 26 -5.80 3.30 -15.16
N LYS A 27 -6.63 2.72 -14.30
CA LYS A 27 -7.17 3.35 -13.09
C LYS A 27 -6.94 2.43 -11.91
N LEU A 28 -6.53 2.99 -10.77
CA LEU A 28 -6.54 2.26 -9.51
C LEU A 28 -7.98 2.09 -9.03
N GLY A 29 -8.30 0.92 -8.50
CA GLY A 29 -9.57 0.59 -7.89
C GLY A 29 -9.37 -0.09 -6.54
N ASP A 30 -10.47 -0.35 -5.83
CA ASP A 30 -10.48 -0.98 -4.51
C ASP A 30 -9.74 -0.19 -3.41
N PHE A 31 -10.33 0.95 -3.04
CA PHE A 31 -9.83 1.83 -1.97
C PHE A 31 -10.27 1.40 -0.57
N GLY A 32 -10.71 0.14 -0.38
CA GLY A 32 -11.26 -0.33 0.91
C GLY A 32 -10.25 -0.31 2.07
N LEU A 33 -8.96 -0.31 1.76
CA LEU A 33 -7.86 -0.21 2.72
C LEU A 33 -7.19 1.17 2.73
N SER A 34 -7.62 2.11 1.88
CA SER A 34 -6.95 3.39 1.70
C SER A 34 -7.20 4.35 2.86
N ARG A 35 -6.19 5.15 3.23
CA ARG A 35 -6.26 6.10 4.36
C ARG A 35 -5.39 7.34 4.14
N GLU A 36 -5.79 8.44 4.75
CA GLU A 36 -4.98 9.66 4.85
C GLU A 36 -3.88 9.48 5.92
N GLY A 37 -2.62 9.72 5.54
CA GLY A 37 -1.49 9.77 6.47
C GLY A 37 -0.91 8.40 6.92
N PRO A 38 0.11 8.41 7.80
CA PRO A 38 0.85 7.23 8.19
C PRO A 38 0.12 6.38 9.25
N ASP A 39 -0.42 5.28 8.72
CA ASP A 39 -0.36 3.91 9.22
C ASP A 39 -1.56 3.29 9.99
N PRO A 40 -2.13 2.18 9.49
CA PRO A 40 -2.79 1.17 10.31
C PRO A 40 -1.78 0.44 11.22
N THR A 41 -2.09 0.32 12.51
CA THR A 41 -1.28 -0.44 13.50
C THR A 41 -1.24 -1.96 13.26
N THR A 42 -1.79 -2.43 12.14
CA THR A 42 -2.02 -3.83 11.80
C THR A 42 -1.60 -4.07 10.37
N ILE A 43 -0.99 -5.24 10.09
CA ILE A 43 -0.64 -5.66 8.74
C ILE A 43 -1.91 -5.72 7.89
N CYS A 44 -1.92 -5.01 6.76
CA CYS A 44 -2.98 -5.05 5.76
C CYS A 44 -2.38 -5.08 4.36
N GLY A 45 -3.18 -5.46 3.37
CA GLY A 45 -2.75 -5.65 1.99
C GLY A 45 -2.54 -7.12 1.62
N SER A 46 -2.25 -7.35 0.34
CA SER A 46 -2.10 -8.68 -0.23
C SER A 46 -0.67 -9.21 -0.05
N TRP A 47 -0.51 -10.32 0.67
CA TRP A 47 0.78 -10.90 1.09
C TRP A 47 1.94 -10.85 0.08
N ARG A 48 1.69 -11.13 -1.21
CA ARG A 48 2.73 -11.16 -2.26
C ARG A 48 3.21 -9.78 -2.71
N TYR A 49 2.49 -8.73 -2.34
CA TYR A 49 2.70 -7.34 -2.75
C TYR A 49 3.01 -6.44 -1.54
N LEU A 50 3.27 -7.04 -0.37
CA LEU A 50 3.66 -6.28 0.82
C LEU A 50 5.11 -5.80 0.70
N ALA A 51 5.33 -4.54 1.08
CA ALA A 51 6.65 -3.99 1.24
C ALA A 51 7.43 -4.70 2.38
N PRO A 52 8.76 -4.86 2.28
CA PRO A 52 9.56 -5.64 3.22
C PRO A 52 9.48 -5.15 4.67
N GLU A 53 9.30 -3.84 4.89
CA GLU A 53 9.12 -3.23 6.20
C GLU A 53 7.80 -3.66 6.88
N VAL A 54 6.78 -4.03 6.11
CA VAL A 54 5.49 -4.53 6.64
C VAL A 54 5.62 -5.98 7.12
N TYR A 55 6.53 -6.75 6.53
CA TYR A 55 6.72 -8.19 6.80
C TYR A 55 7.61 -8.48 8.03
N ASN A 56 8.58 -7.62 8.33
CA ASN A 56 9.62 -7.97 9.32
C ASN A 56 9.11 -7.94 10.78
N GLU A 57 8.87 -9.14 11.32
CA GLU A 57 8.45 -9.37 12.70
C GLU A 57 9.48 -8.90 13.75
N LYS A 58 10.76 -8.83 13.38
CA LYS A 58 11.84 -8.33 14.25
C LYS A 58 11.72 -6.84 14.55
N ASP A 59 11.19 -6.05 13.60
CA ASP A 59 10.90 -4.63 13.81
C ASP A 59 9.63 -4.43 14.68
N ARG A 60 8.71 -5.41 14.68
CA ARG A 60 7.49 -5.37 15.51
C ARG A 60 7.77 -5.42 17.01
N LYS A 61 8.81 -6.15 17.45
CA LYS A 61 9.16 -6.29 18.87
C LYS A 61 9.91 -5.07 19.43
N VAL A 62 10.60 -4.30 18.58
CA VAL A 62 11.23 -3.02 18.98
C VAL A 62 10.18 -1.89 19.01
N ALA A 63 9.14 -1.98 18.19
CA ALA A 63 8.10 -0.97 18.03
C ALA A 63 7.07 -0.87 19.17
N HIS A 64 7.18 -1.65 20.25
CA HIS A 64 6.45 -1.35 21.48
C HIS A 64 6.99 -0.10 22.20
N TYR A 65 8.19 0.39 21.82
CA TYR A 65 8.82 1.57 22.41
C TYR A 65 9.02 2.75 21.44
N ASP A 66 8.88 2.54 20.13
CA ASP A 66 8.94 3.63 19.14
C ASP A 66 8.07 3.27 17.93
N LYS A 67 6.94 3.98 17.82
CA LYS A 67 5.85 3.71 16.89
C LYS A 67 6.26 4.20 15.51
N ARG A 68 7.11 3.44 14.81
CA ARG A 68 7.38 3.67 13.38
C ARG A 68 6.09 3.38 12.61
N SER A 69 5.25 4.38 12.46
CA SER A 69 4.17 4.36 11.49
C SER A 69 4.80 4.07 10.12
N TYR A 70 4.37 2.99 9.46
CA TYR A 70 4.74 2.68 8.09
C TYR A 70 4.51 3.92 7.21
N THR A 71 5.43 4.13 6.27
CA THR A 71 5.49 5.37 5.51
C THR A 71 4.69 5.27 4.21
N LEU A 72 4.51 6.38 3.52
CA LEU A 72 3.90 6.41 2.18
C LEU A 72 4.66 5.57 1.15
N ALA A 73 5.90 5.14 1.46
CA ALA A 73 6.72 4.31 0.58
C ALA A 73 6.15 2.90 0.36
N VAL A 74 5.16 2.45 1.14
CA VAL A 74 4.53 1.14 0.93
C VAL A 74 3.81 1.01 -0.42
N ASP A 75 3.49 2.13 -1.07
CA ASP A 75 2.85 2.18 -2.39
C ASP A 75 3.86 2.39 -3.54
N ILE A 76 5.17 2.48 -3.26
CA ILE A 76 6.24 2.79 -4.23
C ILE A 76 7.08 1.55 -4.49
#